data_AF-A0A4P9Z934-F1
#
_entry.id   AF-A0A4P9Z934-F1
#
_cell.length_a   1.000
_cell.length_b   1.000
_cell.length_c   1.000
_cell.angle_alpha   90.00
_cell.angle_beta   90.00
_cell.angle_gamma   90.00
#
_symmetry.space_group_name_H-M   'P 1'
#
loop_
_entity.id
_entity.type
_entity.pdbx_description
1 polymer ?
#
loop_
_entity_poly.entity_id
_entity_poly.type
_entity_poly.pdbx_seq_one_letter_code
_entity_poly.pdbx_strand_id
1 'polypeptide(L)'
;MADINLDAALEVENVIYLKGYQEGVDAASNEQFLEGKIYGLQTGFQRFLIVGYIEELLHQWMLQETEGRIKTHLDQASALLASITNENDDSLVAVYEKAVAALRNKVRVIAGITKTTDKIAGLDKLVQEVGGTMAVASNPDEMW
;
A
#
# COMPACT_ATOMS: atom_id res chain seq x y z
N MET A 1 -16.79 62.84 6.66
CA MET A 1 -16.56 61.45 6.23
C MET A 1 -15.15 61.12 6.63
N ALA A 2 -14.95 60.07 7.44
CA ALA A 2 -13.62 59.76 7.97
C ALA A 2 -12.72 59.34 6.80
N ASP A 3 -11.67 60.13 6.57
CA ASP A 3 -10.60 59.83 5.63
C ASP A 3 -9.94 58.54 6.15
N ILE A 4 -10.16 57.43 5.46
CA ILE A 4 -9.51 56.17 5.82
C ILE A 4 -8.03 56.40 5.54
N ASN A 5 -7.24 56.53 6.61
CA ASN A 5 -5.80 56.64 6.48
C ASN A 5 -5.28 55.40 5.73
N LEU A 6 -4.75 55.61 4.53
CA LEU A 6 -4.26 54.55 3.65
C LEU A 6 -3.27 53.64 4.37
N ASP A 7 -2.42 54.20 5.23
CA ASP A 7 -1.44 53.44 6.01
C ASP A 7 -2.13 52.50 7.00
N ALA A 8 -3.20 52.96 7.66
CA ALA A 8 -3.98 52.13 8.58
C ALA A 8 -4.76 51.01 7.86
N ALA A 9 -5.23 51.28 6.64
CA ALA A 9 -5.87 50.25 5.81
C ALA A 9 -4.86 49.18 5.35
N LEU A 10 -3.65 49.59 4.95
CA LEU A 10 -2.57 48.70 4.53
C LEU A 10 -2.03 47.85 5.69
N GLU A 11 -1.97 48.39 6.91
CA GLU A 11 -1.60 47.61 8.10
C GLU A 11 -2.61 46.49 8.40
N VAL A 12 -3.92 46.80 8.33
CA VAL A 12 -4.98 45.79 8.52
C VAL A 12 -4.93 44.72 7.43
N GLU A 13 -4.73 45.11 6.18
CA GLU A 13 -4.58 44.17 5.05
C GLU A 13 -3.39 43.24 5.25
N ASN A 14 -2.22 43.77 5.62
CA ASN A 14 -1.02 42.96 5.90
C ASN A 14 -1.24 41.96 7.04
N VAL A 15 -1.92 42.36 8.12
CA VAL A 15 -2.26 41.46 9.23
C VAL A 15 -3.20 40.34 8.77
N ILE A 16 -4.20 40.67 7.93
CA ILE A 16 -5.14 39.67 7.41
C ILE A 16 -4.44 38.71 6.44
N TYR A 17 -3.56 39.17 5.56
CA TYR A 17 -2.80 38.28 4.68
C TYR A 17 -1.87 37.35 5.44
N LEU A 18 -1.11 37.88 6.41
CA LEU A 18 -0.22 37.06 7.24
C LEU A 18 -1.02 36.00 8.01
N LYS A 19 -2.18 36.39 8.54
CA LYS A 19 -3.09 35.46 9.21
C LYS A 19 -3.62 34.38 8.25
N GLY A 20 -4.11 34.76 7.08
CA GLY A 20 -4.61 33.80 6.08
C GLY A 20 -3.52 32.88 5.54
N TYR A 21 -2.29 33.39 5.36
CA TYR A 21 -1.13 32.58 5.00
C TYR A 21 -0.81 31.55 6.09
N GLN A 22 -0.74 31.99 7.35
CA GLN A 22 -0.46 31.09 8.47
C GLN A 22 -1.57 30.03 8.64
N GLU A 23 -2.84 30.44 8.55
CA GLU A 23 -3.99 29.53 8.58
C GLU A 23 -3.92 28.51 7.43
N GLY A 24 -3.51 28.94 6.24
CA GLY A 24 -3.31 28.06 5.09
C GLY A 24 -2.17 27.05 5.30
N VAL A 25 -1.04 27.49 5.85
CA VAL A 25 0.10 26.62 6.18
C VAL A 25 -0.28 25.59 7.24
N ASP A 26 -0.96 26.03 8.30
CA ASP A 26 -1.37 25.16 9.41
C ASP A 26 -2.43 24.14 8.95
N ALA A 27 -3.40 24.57 8.13
CA ALA A 27 -4.40 23.69 7.54
C ALA A 27 -3.76 22.65 6.61
N ALA A 28 -2.88 23.09 5.70
CA ALA A 28 -2.17 22.19 4.78
C ALA A 28 -1.30 21.16 5.53
N SER A 29 -0.59 21.59 6.58
CA SER A 29 0.22 20.68 7.40
C SER A 29 -0.65 19.63 8.10
N ASN A 30 -1.81 20.02 8.62
CA ASN A 30 -2.72 19.08 9.27
C ASN A 30 -3.36 18.10 8.28
N GLU A 31 -3.74 18.59 7.09
CA GLU A 31 -4.29 17.76 6.03
C GLU A 31 -3.28 16.71 5.55
N GLN A 32 -2.04 17.12 5.26
CA GLN A 32 -0.95 16.20 4.90
C GLN A 32 -0.67 15.15 5.98
N PHE A 33 -0.73 15.55 7.25
CA PHE A 33 -0.54 14.62 8.36
C PHE A 33 -1.66 13.57 8.44
N LEU A 34 -2.91 13.98 8.23
CA LEU A 34 -4.06 13.07 8.19
C LEU A 34 -3.99 12.15 6.96
N GLU A 35 -3.66 12.70 5.80
CA GLU A 35 -3.48 11.94 4.56
C GLU A 35 -2.41 10.86 4.71
N GLY A 36 -1.25 11.20 5.29
CA GLY A 36 -0.18 10.24 5.56
C GLY A 36 -0.63 9.08 6.47
N LYS A 37 -1.45 9.37 7.49
CA LYS A 37 -2.04 8.33 8.35
C LYS A 37 -3.01 7.42 7.61
N ILE A 38 -3.90 8.01 6.81
CA ILE A 38 -4.88 7.27 6.01
C ILE A 38 -4.15 6.37 5.02
N TYR A 39 -3.13 6.90 4.34
CA TYR A 39 -2.31 6.16 3.39
C TYR A 39 -1.58 4.99 4.05
N GLY A 40 -1.00 5.20 5.24
CA GLY A 40 -0.35 4.14 6.01
C GLY A 40 -1.33 3.01 6.39
N LEU A 41 -2.53 3.38 6.86
CA LEU A 41 -3.58 2.41 7.20
C LEU A 41 -4.06 1.63 5.97
N GLN A 42 -4.30 2.32 4.86
CA GLN A 42 -4.68 1.70 3.59
C GLN A 42 -3.61 0.71 3.16
N THR A 43 -2.35 1.14 3.07
CA THR A 43 -1.22 0.29 2.67
C THR A 43 -1.08 -0.92 3.58
N GLY A 44 -1.17 -0.74 4.90
CA GLY A 44 -1.13 -1.84 5.86
C GLY A 44 -2.25 -2.86 5.65
N PHE A 45 -3.48 -2.39 5.40
CA PHE A 45 -4.62 -3.26 5.10
C PHE A 45 -4.45 -4.03 3.79
N GLN A 46 -3.95 -3.37 2.74
CA GLN A 46 -3.65 -4.03 1.46
C GLN A 46 -2.63 -5.16 1.65
N ARG A 47 -1.55 -4.88 2.39
CA ARG A 47 -0.50 -5.86 2.72
C ARG A 47 -1.03 -7.03 3.53
N PHE A 48 -1.85 -6.76 4.54
CA PHE A 48 -2.48 -7.77 5.38
C PHE A 48 -3.32 -8.75 4.57
N LEU A 49 -4.18 -8.24 3.67
CA LEU A 49 -5.05 -9.07 2.84
C LEU A 49 -4.26 -10.01 1.91
N ILE A 50 -3.22 -9.50 1.26
CA ILE A 50 -2.39 -10.30 0.34
C ILE A 50 -1.67 -11.41 1.11
N VAL A 51 -1.04 -11.07 2.24
CA VAL A 51 -0.29 -12.03 3.06
C VAL A 51 -1.22 -13.09 3.65
N GLY A 52 -2.35 -12.68 4.24
CA GLY A 52 -3.31 -13.60 4.83
C GLY A 52 -3.97 -14.53 3.80
N TYR A 53 -4.24 -14.05 2.59
CA TYR A 53 -4.76 -14.91 1.52
C TYR A 53 -3.74 -15.98 1.12
N ILE A 54 -2.47 -15.60 0.98
CA ILE A 54 -1.40 -16.54 0.65
C ILE A 54 -1.19 -17.56 1.78
N GLU A 55 -1.20 -17.11 3.03
CA GLU A 55 -1.08 -17.96 4.20
C GLU A 55 -2.14 -19.07 4.20
N GLU A 56 -3.41 -18.70 3.98
CA GLU A 56 -4.51 -19.68 3.92
C GLU A 56 -4.38 -20.63 2.71
N LEU A 57 -3.91 -20.15 1.55
CA LEU A 57 -3.63 -21.04 0.41
C LEU A 57 -2.54 -22.07 0.72
N LEU A 58 -1.45 -21.63 1.35
CA LEU A 58 -0.37 -22.52 1.76
C LEU A 58 -0.86 -23.54 2.78
N HIS A 59 -1.70 -23.12 3.74
CA HIS A 59 -2.32 -24.01 4.72
C HIS A 59 -3.20 -25.08 4.05
N GLN A 60 -4.06 -24.70 3.11
CA GLN A 60 -4.88 -25.66 2.36
C GLN A 60 -4.04 -26.66 1.57
N TRP A 61 -2.98 -26.19 0.89
CA TRP A 61 -2.09 -27.09 0.16
C TRP A 61 -1.29 -28.00 1.10
N MET A 62 -0.86 -27.52 2.26
CA MET A 62 -0.20 -28.37 3.27
C MET A 62 -1.12 -29.49 3.77
N LEU A 63 -2.42 -29.23 3.93
CA LEU A 63 -3.40 -30.25 4.34
C LEU A 63 -3.69 -31.28 3.24
N GLN A 64 -3.66 -30.85 1.98
CA GLN A 64 -3.92 -31.71 0.82
C GLN A 64 -2.68 -32.48 0.36
N GLU A 65 -1.49 -32.04 0.77
CA GLU A 65 -0.23 -32.62 0.37
C GLU A 65 0.07 -33.92 1.13
N THR A 66 -0.03 -35.04 0.43
CA THR A 66 0.24 -36.39 0.98
C THR A 66 1.43 -37.08 0.33
N GLU A 67 1.75 -36.73 -0.92
CA GLU A 67 2.74 -37.43 -1.75
C GLU A 67 4.15 -36.81 -1.71
N GLY A 68 4.32 -35.65 -1.05
CA GLY A 68 5.60 -34.95 -0.92
C GLY A 68 6.09 -34.24 -2.20
N ARG A 69 5.26 -34.20 -3.25
CA ARG A 69 5.53 -33.59 -4.55
C ARG A 69 5.74 -32.07 -4.50
N ILE A 70 5.06 -31.35 -3.62
CA ILE A 70 5.19 -29.89 -3.46
C ILE A 70 5.79 -29.48 -2.12
N LYS A 71 6.16 -30.44 -1.26
CA LYS A 71 6.69 -30.18 0.09
C LYS A 71 7.84 -29.16 0.11
N THR A 72 8.85 -29.31 -0.74
CA THR A 72 9.97 -28.36 -0.82
C THR A 72 9.52 -26.95 -1.23
N HIS A 73 8.50 -26.85 -2.09
CA HIS A 73 7.95 -25.55 -2.48
C HIS A 73 7.14 -24.92 -1.34
N LEU A 74 6.39 -25.71 -0.60
CA LEU A 74 5.66 -25.27 0.60
C LEU A 74 6.62 -24.80 1.68
N ASP A 75 7.68 -25.55 1.99
CA ASP A 75 8.68 -25.18 3.00
C ASP A 75 9.36 -23.85 2.63
N GLN A 76 9.72 -23.66 1.35
CA GLN A 76 10.29 -22.40 0.86
C GLN A 76 9.30 -21.23 0.94
N ALA A 77 8.03 -21.47 0.60
CA ALA A 77 7.00 -20.43 0.68
C ALA A 77 6.71 -20.04 2.13
N SER A 78 6.63 -21.00 3.05
CA SER A 78 6.45 -20.75 4.48
C SER A 78 7.64 -20.00 5.10
N ALA A 79 8.87 -20.32 4.68
CA ALA A 79 10.05 -19.57 5.12
C ALA A 79 10.03 -18.11 4.64
N LEU A 80 9.59 -17.87 3.40
CA LEU A 80 9.39 -16.51 2.89
C LEU A 80 8.29 -15.77 3.65
N LEU A 81 7.18 -16.44 3.96
CA LEU A 81 6.09 -15.85 4.75
C LEU A 81 6.57 -15.44 6.14
N ALA A 82 7.35 -16.29 6.82
CA ALA A 82 7.92 -16.00 8.14
C ALA A 82 8.94 -14.85 8.13
N SER A 83 9.52 -14.52 6.97
CA SER A 83 10.44 -13.38 6.83
C SER A 83 9.73 -12.03 6.72
N ILE A 84 8.41 -12.03 6.53
CA ILE A 84 7.60 -10.81 6.44
C ILE A 84 7.35 -10.30 7.86
N THR A 85 7.96 -9.16 8.19
CA THR A 85 7.73 -8.46 9.46
C THR A 85 6.56 -7.46 9.33
N ASN A 86 5.88 -7.21 10.45
CA ASN A 86 4.80 -6.22 10.58
C ASN A 86 5.32 -4.87 11.09
N GLU A 87 6.64 -4.69 11.16
CA GLU A 87 7.27 -3.43 11.52
C GLU A 87 7.13 -2.38 10.40
N ASN A 88 7.15 -1.10 10.80
CA ASN A 88 6.81 0.03 9.93
C ASN A 88 8.02 0.92 9.60
N ASP A 89 9.21 0.33 9.47
CA ASP A 89 10.42 1.04 9.07
C ASP A 89 10.56 1.08 7.54
N ASP A 90 11.06 2.20 7.01
CA ASP A 90 11.20 2.43 5.57
C ASP A 90 12.14 1.40 4.92
N SER A 91 13.17 0.96 5.66
CA SER A 91 14.11 -0.05 5.19
C SER A 91 13.44 -1.42 4.95
N LEU A 92 12.32 -1.67 5.63
CA LEU A 92 11.57 -2.93 5.56
C LEU A 92 10.60 -2.97 4.39
N VAL A 93 10.25 -1.84 3.78
CA VAL A 93 9.36 -1.79 2.61
C VAL A 93 9.97 -2.56 1.45
N ALA A 94 11.25 -2.33 1.14
CA ALA A 94 11.95 -3.04 0.07
C ALA A 94 12.07 -4.54 0.33
N VAL A 95 12.26 -4.92 1.61
CA VAL A 95 12.31 -6.33 2.03
C VAL A 95 10.95 -6.99 1.85
N TYR A 96 9.87 -6.31 2.28
CA TYR A 96 8.49 -6.74 2.12
C TYR A 96 8.15 -6.97 0.64
N GLU A 97 8.39 -5.98 -0.22
CA GLU A 97 8.05 -6.07 -1.64
C GLU A 97 8.77 -7.23 -2.33
N LYS A 98 10.07 -7.39 -2.03
CA LYS A 98 10.87 -8.51 -2.55
C LYS A 98 10.37 -9.86 -2.06
N ALA A 99 10.04 -9.98 -0.78
CA ALA A 99 9.51 -11.20 -0.18
C ALA A 99 8.14 -11.58 -0.78
N VAL A 100 7.22 -10.63 -0.90
CA VAL A 100 5.88 -10.85 -1.47
C VAL A 100 5.95 -11.19 -2.96
N ALA A 101 6.82 -10.53 -3.73
CA ALA A 101 7.01 -10.87 -5.14
C ALA A 101 7.52 -12.32 -5.31
N ALA A 102 8.50 -12.72 -4.50
CA ALA A 102 9.01 -14.10 -4.49
C ALA A 102 7.94 -15.10 -4.05
N LEU A 103 7.16 -14.76 -3.02
CA LEU A 103 6.09 -15.58 -2.48
C LEU A 103 4.98 -15.80 -3.51
N ARG A 104 4.52 -14.75 -4.19
CA ARG A 104 3.52 -14.85 -5.28
C ARG A 104 3.99 -15.78 -6.41
N ASN A 105 5.26 -15.71 -6.78
CA ASN A 105 5.83 -16.59 -7.79
C ASN A 105 5.84 -18.06 -7.33
N LYS A 106 6.19 -18.33 -6.06
CA LYS A 106 6.13 -19.69 -5.51
C LYS A 106 4.72 -20.23 -5.47
N VAL A 107 3.77 -19.41 -5.04
CA VAL A 107 2.35 -19.75 -4.96
C VAL A 107 1.78 -20.05 -6.35
N ARG A 108 2.20 -19.33 -7.40
CA ARG A 108 1.90 -19.69 -8.80
C ARG A 108 2.48 -21.04 -9.23
N VAL A 109 3.71 -21.34 -8.86
CA VAL A 109 4.34 -22.64 -9.18
C VAL A 109 3.57 -23.77 -8.51
N ILE A 110 3.23 -23.64 -7.22
CA ILE A 110 2.46 -24.65 -6.48
C ILE A 110 1.07 -24.82 -7.11
N ALA A 111 0.39 -23.74 -7.47
CA ALA A 111 -0.90 -23.78 -8.15
C ALA A 111 -0.83 -24.49 -9.51
N GLY A 112 0.26 -24.29 -10.26
CA GLY A 112 0.50 -24.99 -11.52
C GLY A 112 0.68 -26.50 -11.34
N ILE A 113 1.40 -26.92 -10.29
CA ILE A 113 1.62 -28.35 -9.99
C ILE A 113 0.33 -29.02 -9.50
N THR A 114 -0.44 -28.33 -8.66
CA THR A 114 -1.68 -28.82 -8.05
C THR A 114 -2.91 -28.63 -8.93
N LYS A 115 -2.78 -27.95 -10.08
CA LYS A 115 -3.88 -27.57 -10.98
C LYS A 115 -4.97 -26.71 -10.30
N THR A 116 -4.59 -25.88 -9.33
CA THR A 116 -5.49 -24.97 -8.59
C THR A 116 -5.29 -23.51 -8.98
N THR A 117 -5.07 -23.25 -10.27
CA THR A 117 -4.79 -21.90 -10.80
C THR A 117 -5.97 -20.93 -10.61
N ASP A 118 -7.19 -21.45 -10.48
CA ASP A 118 -8.40 -20.71 -10.12
C ASP A 118 -8.26 -19.98 -8.78
N LYS A 119 -7.60 -20.60 -7.79
CA LYS A 119 -7.33 -19.98 -6.48
C LYS A 119 -6.38 -18.78 -6.59
N ILE A 120 -5.48 -18.79 -7.57
CA ILE A 120 -4.57 -17.64 -7.83
C ILE A 120 -5.32 -16.49 -8.49
N ALA A 121 -6.30 -16.78 -9.35
CA ALA A 121 -7.12 -15.73 -9.95
C ALA A 121 -7.87 -14.92 -8.87
N GLY A 122 -8.28 -15.57 -7.76
CA GLY A 122 -8.82 -14.90 -6.59
C GLY A 122 -7.83 -13.93 -5.92
N LEU A 123 -6.58 -14.33 -5.75
CA LEU A 123 -5.51 -13.46 -5.24
C LEU A 123 -5.26 -12.28 -6.16
N ASP A 124 -5.15 -12.50 -7.47
CA ASP A 124 -4.88 -11.43 -8.44
C ASP A 124 -6.07 -10.45 -8.52
N LYS A 125 -7.32 -10.94 -8.39
CA LYS A 125 -8.51 -10.09 -8.27
C LYS A 125 -8.51 -9.27 -6.99
N LEU A 126 -8.17 -9.88 -5.85
CA LEU A 126 -8.05 -9.19 -4.57
C LEU A 126 -7.03 -8.06 -4.66
N VAL A 127 -5.86 -8.32 -5.27
CA VAL A 127 -4.83 -7.30 -5.50
C VAL A 127 -5.35 -6.15 -6.36
N GLN A 128 -6.15 -6.43 -7.40
CA GLN A 128 -6.77 -5.40 -8.24
C GLN A 128 -7.84 -4.58 -7.50
N GLU A 129 -8.69 -5.23 -6.71
CA GLU A 129 -9.76 -4.56 -5.94
C GLU A 129 -9.18 -3.68 -4.82
N VAL A 130 -8.13 -4.17 -4.17
CA VAL A 130 -7.56 -3.58 -2.96
C VAL A 130 -6.47 -2.55 -3.29
N GLY A 131 -5.67 -2.80 -4.33
CA GLY A 131 -4.70 -1.84 -4.87
C GLY A 131 -5.33 -0.73 -5.71
N GLY A 132 -6.62 -0.87 -6.04
CA GLY A 132 -7.23 -0.19 -7.18
C GLY A 132 -6.57 -0.63 -8.49
N THR A 133 -7.23 -0.39 -9.63
CA THR A 133 -6.45 -0.16 -10.84
C THR A 133 -5.59 1.07 -10.57
N MET A 134 -4.36 0.86 -10.08
CA MET A 134 -3.31 1.83 -10.28
C MET A 134 -3.16 1.95 -11.79
N ALA A 135 -3.95 2.85 -12.39
CA ALA A 135 -3.58 3.48 -13.63
C ALA A 135 -2.30 4.24 -13.30
N VAL A 136 -1.17 3.52 -13.27
CA VAL A 136 0.09 4.11 -13.63
C VAL A 136 -0.18 4.60 -15.04
N ALA A 137 -0.39 5.91 -15.19
CA ALA A 137 -0.42 6.55 -16.49
C ALA A 137 0.82 6.05 -17.22
N SER A 138 0.60 5.14 -18.15
CA SER A 138 1.68 4.46 -18.88
C SER A 138 2.23 5.39 -19.96
N ASN A 139 1.66 6.60 -20.06
CA ASN A 139 2.00 7.58 -21.06
C ASN A 139 2.49 8.88 -20.40
N PRO A 140 3.80 9.18 -20.45
CA PRO A 140 4.35 10.48 -20.09
C PRO A 140 3.76 11.64 -20.89
N ASP A 141 3.11 11.38 -22.03
CA ASP A 141 2.53 12.41 -22.92
C ASP A 141 1.20 12.98 -22.43
N GLU A 142 0.63 12.48 -21.33
CA GLU A 142 -0.60 13.03 -20.73
C GLU A 142 -0.33 14.00 -19.55
N MET A 143 0.93 14.33 -19.26
CA MET A 143 1.30 15.27 -18.19
C MET A 143 1.54 16.72 -18.63
N TRP A 144 1.14 17.09 -19.85
CA TRP A 144 1.15 18.47 -20.35
C TRP A 144 -0.14 18.83 -21.07
#